data_AF-A0A3D1D173-F1
#
_entry.id   AF-A0A3D1D173-F1
#
_cell.length_a   1.000
_cell.length_b   1.000
_cell.length_c   1.000
_cell.angle_alpha   90.00
_cell.angle_beta   90.00
_cell.angle_gamma   90.00
#
_symmetry.space_group_name_H-M   'P 1'
#
loop_
_entity.id
_entity.type
_entity.pdbx_description
1 polymer ?
#
loop_
_entity_poly.entity_id
_entity_poly.type
_entity_poly.pdbx_seq_one_letter_code
_entity_poly.pdbx_strand_id
1 'polypeptide(L)'
;MAQEIIGREQEIKELTALYKSNKPVFVVVYGRRRVGKTFLVRELFSDKFNFYHTGLSPYELSGEKLLEQQLSNFNNSLIRYGSTNKSCPTNWLDAFDMLITLLEKQDRSKRQVVFIDELPWLDTPRSGFITALEHFWNGWGAGRANLMLIVCGSATSWISDKLLNNKGGLYDRTTDEIKLRPFTLGECESFYKANNIVMSKIDQIQCYMATGGIPYYISMLQKGKSLAQNIDRLFFEPNAKLSLEFDRLYSSLFTNADDCKKIVRLLARKRQGYTRKEILEAMRLPSGGGLSATLKALEVSDFITSYVKYGYPKREVYYRLTDFYTKFYLSFIDGKKTTNPRFWQDNLLTPALTAWRGFTFESLCFYHLYQIKQALGISGVQTEACPWQSRKEKDGAQIDMVISRADHIINICEMKFCDDDFSINSAYDKTLRHKLSVFKEETKCKSSLHLTLVTTYGMKFNEYSGRVQSVITMEDLFK
;
A
#
# COMPACT_ATOMS: atom_id res chain seq x y z
N MET A 1 -3.63 16.77 24.04
CA MET A 1 -2.70 15.65 24.28
C MET A 1 -2.26 15.15 22.92
N ALA A 2 -0.95 15.06 22.67
CA ALA A 2 -0.42 14.48 21.43
C ALA A 2 -0.91 13.03 21.32
N GLN A 3 -1.30 12.59 20.13
CA GLN A 3 -1.70 11.20 19.92
C GLN A 3 -0.45 10.36 19.75
N GLU A 4 -0.36 9.24 20.47
CA GLU A 4 0.77 8.33 20.35
C GLU A 4 0.85 7.75 18.93
N ILE A 5 2.04 7.80 18.33
CA ILE A 5 2.30 7.16 17.05
C ILE A 5 2.49 5.67 17.30
N ILE A 6 1.64 4.85 16.66
CA ILE A 6 1.70 3.39 16.78
C ILE A 6 2.29 2.80 15.51
N GLY A 7 3.24 1.87 15.66
CA GLY A 7 3.99 1.28 14.56
C GLY A 7 4.95 2.30 13.93
N ARG A 8 5.28 2.12 12.64
CA ARG A 8 6.14 3.03 11.86
C ARG A 8 7.55 3.22 12.42
N GLU A 9 8.09 2.23 13.12
CA GLU A 9 9.39 2.35 13.80
C GLU A 9 10.52 2.67 12.81
N GLN A 10 10.49 2.05 11.63
CA GLN A 10 11.47 2.29 10.58
C GLN A 10 11.37 3.73 10.04
N GLU A 11 10.18 4.18 9.69
CA GLU A 11 9.97 5.53 9.14
C GLU A 11 10.28 6.62 10.17
N ILE A 12 9.94 6.40 11.44
CA ILE A 12 10.30 7.31 12.55
C ILE A 12 11.83 7.39 12.67
N LYS A 13 12.53 6.26 12.61
CA LYS A 13 13.99 6.20 12.69
C LYS A 13 14.64 6.95 11.54
N GLU A 14 14.17 6.74 10.31
CA GLU A 14 14.66 7.42 9.09
C GLU A 14 14.44 8.94 9.19
N LEU A 15 13.21 9.39 9.46
CA LEU A 15 12.89 10.82 9.60
C LEU A 15 13.68 11.49 10.74
N THR A 16 13.88 10.79 11.85
CA THR A 16 14.67 11.30 12.98
C THR A 16 16.15 11.42 12.63
N ALA A 17 16.71 10.47 11.90
CA ALA A 17 18.10 10.53 11.43
C ALA A 17 18.30 11.72 10.48
N LEU A 18 17.37 11.91 9.54
CA LEU A 18 17.37 13.02 8.59
C LEU A 18 17.24 14.39 9.28
N TYR A 19 16.39 14.48 10.32
CA TYR A 19 16.26 15.69 11.14
C TYR A 19 17.56 16.05 11.86
N LYS A 20 18.31 15.05 12.36
CA LYS A 20 19.59 15.25 13.06
C LYS A 20 20.78 15.50 12.13
N SER A 21 20.60 15.35 10.81
CA SER A 21 21.68 15.58 9.85
C SER A 21 22.04 17.07 9.74
N ASN A 22 23.33 17.37 9.52
CA ASN A 22 23.81 18.74 9.31
C ASN A 22 23.96 19.05 7.80
N LYS A 23 22.95 18.66 7.02
CA LYS A 23 22.88 18.87 5.57
C LYS A 23 21.47 19.30 5.17
N PRO A 24 21.30 20.00 4.04
CA PRO A 24 19.98 20.25 3.48
C PRO A 24 19.28 18.92 3.20
N VAL A 25 18.01 18.81 3.61
CA VAL A 25 17.23 17.59 3.44
C VAL A 25 15.92 17.89 2.74
N PHE A 26 15.64 17.17 1.66
CA PHE A 26 14.34 17.16 0.99
C PHE A 26 13.76 15.76 1.01
N VAL A 27 12.72 15.54 1.82
CA VAL A 27 12.09 14.23 2.00
C VAL A 27 10.70 14.23 1.40
N VAL A 28 10.42 13.20 0.61
CA VAL A 28 9.09 12.93 0.08
C VAL A 28 8.47 11.78 0.84
N VAL A 29 7.41 12.06 1.60
CA VAL A 29 6.61 11.06 2.30
C VAL A 29 5.35 10.77 1.49
N TYR A 30 5.26 9.60 0.87
CA TYR A 30 4.16 9.27 -0.03
C TYR A 30 3.57 7.90 0.25
N GLY A 31 2.43 7.62 -0.35
CA GLY A 31 1.71 6.37 -0.12
C GLY A 31 0.22 6.58 -0.30
N ARG A 32 -0.52 5.47 -0.29
CA ARG A 32 -1.97 5.47 -0.50
C ARG A 32 -2.68 6.44 0.48
N ARG A 33 -3.84 6.96 0.08
CA ARG A 33 -4.71 7.73 1.00
C ARG A 33 -4.97 6.91 2.28
N ARG A 34 -5.03 7.58 3.44
CA ARG A 34 -5.43 6.99 4.75
C ARG A 34 -4.41 6.10 5.46
N VAL A 35 -3.18 6.00 4.95
CA VAL A 35 -2.07 5.25 5.60
C VAL A 35 -1.41 6.00 6.77
N GLY A 36 -1.81 7.25 7.05
CA GLY A 36 -1.31 8.02 8.19
C GLY A 36 -0.14 8.96 7.91
N LYS A 37 0.10 9.38 6.67
CA LYS A 37 1.24 10.27 6.29
C LYS A 37 1.29 11.58 7.07
N THR A 38 0.22 12.38 6.95
CA THR A 38 0.07 13.65 7.66
C THR A 38 0.19 13.47 9.16
N PHE A 39 -0.43 12.40 9.69
CA PHE A 39 -0.40 12.08 11.12
C PHE A 39 1.04 11.80 11.60
N LEU A 40 1.78 10.93 10.89
CA LEU A 40 3.17 10.60 11.21
C LEU A 40 4.04 11.85 11.29
N VAL A 41 4.03 12.69 10.25
CA VAL A 41 4.89 13.88 10.19
C VAL A 41 4.47 14.90 11.26
N ARG A 42 3.16 15.13 11.42
CA ARG A 42 2.65 16.10 12.40
C ARG A 42 2.94 15.70 13.84
N GLU A 43 2.73 14.44 14.22
CA GLU A 43 3.00 14.03 15.60
C GLU A 43 4.51 13.92 15.88
N LEU A 44 5.31 13.51 14.88
CA LEU A 44 6.77 13.37 15.06
C LEU A 44 7.48 14.73 15.22
N PHE A 45 7.06 15.72 14.45
CA PHE A 45 7.69 17.05 14.45
C PHE A 45 6.91 18.09 15.26
N SER A 46 5.59 17.97 15.42
CA SER A 46 4.71 18.75 16.28
C SER A 46 5.05 20.24 16.38
N ASP A 47 5.79 20.65 17.42
CA ASP A 47 6.19 22.02 17.77
C ASP A 47 7.47 22.50 17.06
N LYS A 48 8.13 21.63 16.28
CA LYS A 48 9.40 21.91 15.58
C LYS A 48 9.19 22.49 14.18
N PHE A 49 7.95 22.70 13.73
CA PHE A 49 7.69 23.30 12.42
C PHE A 49 8.03 24.78 12.41
N ASN A 50 8.85 25.16 11.44
CA ASN A 50 9.15 26.54 11.09
C ASN A 50 8.16 27.09 10.06
N PHE A 51 7.55 26.18 9.30
CA PHE A 51 6.43 26.44 8.42
C PHE A 51 5.64 25.14 8.19
N TYR A 52 4.32 25.22 8.24
CA TYR A 52 3.43 24.13 7.86
C TYR A 52 2.30 24.67 6.98
N HIS A 53 2.09 24.01 5.85
CA HIS A 53 1.01 24.30 4.93
C HIS A 53 0.34 23.01 4.43
N THR A 54 -0.95 23.07 4.16
CA THR A 54 -1.70 21.98 3.53
C THR A 54 -2.38 22.53 2.28
N GLY A 55 -2.17 21.86 1.15
CA GLY A 55 -2.87 22.20 -0.08
C GLY A 55 -4.39 22.04 0.06
N LEU A 56 -5.15 22.84 -0.68
CA LEU A 56 -6.60 22.72 -0.70
C LEU A 56 -7.04 21.69 -1.74
N SER A 57 -8.04 20.86 -1.40
CA SER A 57 -8.58 19.85 -2.31
C SER A 57 -9.22 20.50 -3.54
N PRO A 58 -8.77 20.19 -4.77
CA PRO A 58 -9.37 20.75 -5.98
C PRO A 58 -10.79 20.24 -6.25
N TYR A 59 -11.20 19.15 -5.58
CA TYR A 59 -12.52 18.55 -5.74
C TYR A 59 -13.59 19.24 -4.88
N GLU A 60 -13.18 19.90 -3.80
CA GLU A 60 -14.07 20.65 -2.91
C GLU A 60 -14.15 22.12 -3.34
N LEU A 61 -13.18 22.58 -4.12
CA LEU A 61 -13.12 23.91 -4.69
C LEU A 61 -13.72 23.91 -6.10
N SER A 62 -14.98 24.30 -6.23
CA SER A 62 -15.60 24.58 -7.52
C SER A 62 -15.30 26.02 -7.95
N GLY A 63 -14.70 26.22 -9.13
CA GLY A 63 -14.63 27.54 -9.78
C GLY A 63 -13.30 27.94 -10.44
N GLU A 64 -13.32 29.08 -11.14
CA GLU A 64 -12.25 29.62 -12.00
C GLU A 64 -11.04 30.24 -11.25
N LYS A 65 -10.93 30.08 -9.93
CA LYS A 65 -9.95 30.78 -9.07
C LYS A 65 -9.13 29.87 -8.16
N LEU A 66 -8.90 28.63 -8.58
CA LEU A 66 -8.20 27.63 -7.78
C LEU A 66 -6.79 28.09 -7.35
N LEU A 67 -6.02 28.69 -8.28
CA LEU A 67 -4.69 29.25 -7.97
C LEU A 67 -4.77 30.37 -6.92
N GLU A 68 -5.68 31.33 -7.09
CA GLU A 68 -5.86 32.45 -6.14
C GLU A 68 -6.21 31.94 -4.73
N GLN A 69 -7.05 30.90 -4.64
CA GLN A 69 -7.42 30.29 -3.36
C GLN A 69 -6.23 29.57 -2.71
N GLN A 70 -5.44 28.82 -3.49
CA GLN A 70 -4.22 28.18 -2.97
C GLN A 70 -3.22 29.21 -2.46
N LEU A 71 -2.95 30.27 -3.23
CA LEU A 71 -2.02 31.34 -2.86
C LEU A 71 -2.48 32.10 -1.62
N SER A 72 -3.78 32.40 -1.54
CA SER A 72 -4.39 33.04 -0.35
C SER A 72 -4.24 32.15 0.90
N ASN A 73 -4.49 30.85 0.78
CA ASN A 73 -4.31 29.90 1.88
C ASN A 73 -2.83 29.74 2.28
N PHE A 74 -1.93 29.75 1.31
CA PHE A 74 -0.49 29.75 1.55
C PHE A 74 -0.05 31.00 2.30
N ASN A 75 -0.56 32.17 1.90
CA ASN A 75 -0.31 33.43 2.59
C ASN A 75 -0.80 33.42 4.04
N ASN A 76 -2.00 32.88 4.29
CA ASN A 76 -2.52 32.71 5.64
C ASN A 76 -1.60 31.82 6.50
N SER A 77 -0.99 30.80 5.88
CA SER A 77 0.00 29.95 6.53
C SER A 77 1.28 30.73 6.85
N LEU A 78 1.78 31.54 5.90
CA LEU A 78 2.94 32.42 6.13
C LEU A 78 2.70 33.40 7.28
N ILE A 79 1.53 34.05 7.31
CA ILE A 79 1.14 34.98 8.38
C ILE A 79 1.09 34.26 9.73
N ARG A 80 0.50 33.06 9.79
CA ARG A 80 0.43 32.25 11.02
C ARG A 80 1.81 31.94 11.61
N TYR A 81 2.82 31.78 10.76
CA TYR A 81 4.20 31.50 11.16
C TYR A 81 5.06 32.76 11.34
N GLY A 82 4.47 33.96 11.25
CA GLY A 82 5.14 35.23 11.58
C GLY A 82 5.53 36.10 10.38
N SER A 83 5.00 35.84 9.19
CA SER A 83 5.19 36.76 8.06
C SER A 83 4.47 38.09 8.31
N THR A 84 5.19 39.18 8.07
CA THR A 84 4.69 40.56 8.21
C THR A 84 4.17 41.13 6.89
N ASN A 85 4.26 40.38 5.80
CA ASN A 85 3.82 40.82 4.49
C ASN A 85 2.29 40.88 4.44
N LYS A 86 1.76 42.05 4.07
CA LYS A 86 0.30 42.29 3.99
C LYS A 86 -0.30 41.92 2.63
N SER A 87 0.52 41.82 1.59
CA SER A 87 0.09 41.46 0.24
C SER A 87 0.04 39.94 0.06
N CYS A 88 -1.03 39.45 -0.56
CA CYS A 88 -1.13 38.07 -1.02
C CYS A 88 -0.16 37.84 -2.19
N PRO A 89 0.56 36.72 -2.27
CA PRO A 89 1.39 36.39 -3.41
C PRO A 89 0.53 36.26 -4.67
N THR A 90 1.08 36.72 -5.80
CA THR A 90 0.39 36.70 -7.11
C THR A 90 0.64 35.42 -7.89
N ASN A 91 1.71 34.70 -7.58
CA ASN A 91 2.11 33.43 -8.19
C ASN A 91 2.96 32.62 -7.20
N TRP A 92 3.31 31.38 -7.56
CA TRP A 92 4.07 30.50 -6.68
C TRP A 92 5.53 30.92 -6.45
N LEU A 93 6.19 31.60 -7.41
CA LEU A 93 7.54 32.12 -7.19
C LEU A 93 7.55 33.16 -6.07
N ASP A 94 6.62 34.12 -6.16
CA ASP A 94 6.38 35.14 -5.13
C ASP A 94 6.07 34.50 -3.76
N ALA A 95 5.19 33.48 -3.74
CA ALA A 95 4.88 32.75 -2.51
C ALA A 95 6.12 32.07 -1.87
N PHE A 96 6.98 31.45 -2.68
CA PHE A 96 8.21 30.84 -2.19
C PHE A 96 9.27 31.88 -1.78
N ASP A 97 9.35 33.03 -2.43
CA ASP A 97 10.21 34.14 -2.00
C ASP A 97 9.78 34.71 -0.64
N MET A 98 8.46 34.80 -0.42
CA MET A 98 7.90 35.14 0.89
C MET A 98 8.23 34.08 1.95
N LEU A 99 8.22 32.79 1.60
CA LEU A 99 8.65 31.70 2.49
C LEU A 99 10.15 31.81 2.81
N ILE A 100 11.00 32.09 1.82
CA ILE A 100 12.44 32.32 2.02
C ILE A 100 12.63 33.47 3.04
N THR A 101 11.96 34.59 2.82
CA THR A 101 12.03 35.76 3.71
C THR A 101 11.61 35.42 5.14
N LEU A 102 10.58 34.59 5.30
CA LEU A 102 10.13 34.12 6.61
C LEU A 102 11.21 33.27 7.30
N LEU A 103 11.78 32.30 6.58
CA LEU A 103 12.77 31.37 7.13
C LEU A 103 14.10 32.07 7.44
N GLU A 104 14.51 33.07 6.66
CA GLU A 104 15.77 33.79 6.90
C GLU A 104 15.76 34.64 8.18
N LYS A 105 14.58 35.02 8.68
CA LYS A 105 14.40 35.74 9.94
C LYS A 105 14.52 34.83 11.17
N GLN A 106 14.43 33.52 10.98
CA GLN A 106 14.48 32.56 12.07
C GLN A 106 15.93 32.17 12.42
N ASP A 107 16.09 31.55 13.59
CA ASP A 107 17.39 31.15 14.12
C ASP A 107 18.07 30.08 13.23
N ARG A 108 19.17 30.48 12.59
CA ARG A 108 19.96 29.62 11.70
C ARG A 108 20.77 28.55 12.43
N SER A 109 20.95 28.67 13.74
CA SER A 109 21.64 27.64 14.55
C SER A 109 20.76 26.40 14.79
N LYS A 110 19.44 26.54 14.62
CA LYS A 110 18.47 25.48 14.78
C LYS A 110 18.06 24.89 13.43
N ARG A 111 17.69 23.61 13.47
CA ARG A 111 17.08 22.92 12.32
C ARG A 111 15.75 23.59 11.97
N GLN A 112 15.58 23.98 10.72
CA GLN A 112 14.36 24.55 10.18
C GLN A 112 13.53 23.48 9.48
N VAL A 113 12.34 23.17 9.99
CA VAL A 113 11.45 22.16 9.40
C VAL A 113 10.31 22.84 8.66
N VAL A 114 10.27 22.63 7.34
CA VAL A 114 9.21 23.08 6.45
C VAL A 114 8.39 21.88 6.06
N PHE A 115 7.09 21.88 6.33
CA PHE A 115 6.19 20.79 5.96
C PHE A 115 5.10 21.28 5.00
N ILE A 116 5.01 20.66 3.83
CA ILE A 116 3.95 20.93 2.85
C ILE A 116 3.16 19.64 2.61
N ASP A 117 1.95 19.59 3.15
CA ASP A 117 1.02 18.46 3.05
C ASP A 117 0.11 18.58 1.82
N GLU A 118 -0.23 17.41 1.26
CA GLU A 118 -0.94 17.21 0.00
C GLU A 118 -0.40 18.10 -1.14
N LEU A 119 0.93 18.05 -1.32
CA LEU A 119 1.68 18.73 -2.37
C LEU A 119 1.05 18.60 -3.78
N PRO A 120 0.53 17.43 -4.21
CA PRO A 120 -0.10 17.29 -5.52
C PRO A 120 -1.29 18.23 -5.76
N TRP A 121 -1.95 18.71 -4.71
CA TRP A 121 -3.08 19.62 -4.83
C TRP A 121 -2.66 21.07 -5.14
N LEU A 122 -1.41 21.43 -4.86
CA LEU A 122 -0.87 22.76 -5.17
C LEU A 122 -0.53 22.94 -6.66
N ASP A 123 -0.26 21.83 -7.36
CA ASP A 123 0.03 21.81 -8.80
C ASP A 123 -1.25 21.87 -9.65
N THR A 124 -1.94 23.01 -9.56
CA THR A 124 -3.13 23.27 -10.36
C THR A 124 -2.75 23.57 -11.81
N PRO A 125 -3.67 23.41 -12.78
CA PRO A 125 -3.38 23.69 -14.19
C PRO A 125 -2.77 25.09 -14.39
N ARG A 126 -1.63 25.16 -15.08
CA ARG A 126 -0.89 26.41 -15.39
C ARG A 126 -0.47 27.23 -14.16
N SER A 127 -0.39 26.63 -12.98
CA SER A 127 0.05 27.31 -11.76
C SER A 127 1.54 27.67 -11.74
N GLY A 128 2.37 26.91 -12.46
CA GLY A 128 3.83 27.01 -12.36
C GLY A 128 4.38 26.49 -11.03
N PHE A 129 3.59 25.76 -10.23
CA PHE A 129 3.96 25.32 -8.89
C PHE A 129 5.26 24.50 -8.88
N ILE A 130 5.35 23.46 -9.72
CA ILE A 130 6.54 22.62 -9.78
C ILE A 130 7.77 23.45 -10.08
N THR A 131 7.73 24.30 -11.12
CA THR A 131 8.84 25.19 -11.49
C THR A 131 9.26 26.09 -10.32
N ALA A 132 8.30 26.64 -9.58
CA ALA A 132 8.59 27.48 -8.43
C ALA A 132 9.19 26.69 -7.26
N LEU A 133 8.75 25.46 -7.03
CA LEU A 133 9.34 24.54 -6.05
C LEU A 133 10.77 24.14 -6.45
N GLU A 134 11.03 23.88 -7.74
CA GLU A 134 12.40 23.60 -8.23
C GLU A 134 13.30 24.82 -7.99
N HIS A 135 12.80 26.03 -8.29
CA HIS A 135 13.53 27.28 -8.05
C HIS A 135 13.83 27.49 -6.56
N PHE A 136 12.84 27.31 -5.68
CA PHE A 136 13.01 27.40 -4.23
C PHE A 136 14.08 26.45 -3.72
N TRP A 137 13.99 25.17 -4.10
CA TRP A 137 14.92 24.16 -3.61
C TRP A 137 16.34 24.36 -4.18
N ASN A 138 16.47 24.47 -5.51
CA ASN A 138 17.78 24.56 -6.15
C ASN A 138 18.47 25.90 -5.93
N GLY A 139 17.71 27.00 -5.90
CA GLY A 139 18.25 28.35 -5.74
C GLY A 139 18.58 28.71 -4.31
N TRP A 140 17.84 28.19 -3.32
CA TRP A 140 18.01 28.57 -1.92
C TRP A 140 18.11 27.37 -0.98
N GLY A 141 17.15 26.43 -1.03
CA GLY A 141 17.02 25.36 -0.05
C GLY A 141 18.24 24.43 0.05
N ALA A 142 18.79 24.01 -1.09
CA ALA A 142 19.95 23.14 -1.19
C ALA A 142 21.25 23.78 -0.66
N GLY A 143 21.28 25.11 -0.45
CA GLY A 143 22.40 25.81 0.19
C GLY A 143 22.29 25.92 1.71
N ARG A 144 21.18 25.47 2.32
CA ARG A 144 20.89 25.65 3.76
C ARG A 144 21.09 24.34 4.52
N ALA A 145 22.25 24.19 5.17
CA ALA A 145 22.60 22.98 5.93
C ALA A 145 21.62 22.65 7.07
N ASN A 146 20.92 23.66 7.60
CA ASN A 146 19.94 23.52 8.66
C ASN A 146 18.49 23.34 8.14
N LEU A 147 18.24 23.30 6.83
CA LEU A 147 16.88 23.16 6.28
C LEU A 147 16.47 21.70 6.08
N MET A 148 15.26 21.37 6.52
CA MET A 148 14.56 20.13 6.22
C MET A 148 13.21 20.46 5.60
N LEU A 149 13.07 20.22 4.29
CA LEU A 149 11.81 20.26 3.57
C LEU A 149 11.19 18.85 3.57
N ILE A 150 10.00 18.73 4.14
CA ILE A 150 9.19 17.53 4.09
C ILE A 150 7.98 17.84 3.22
N VAL A 151 7.71 17.00 2.24
CA VAL A 151 6.49 17.08 1.44
C VAL A 151 5.76 15.74 1.50
N CYS A 152 4.43 15.79 1.45
CA CYS A 152 3.66 14.55 1.29
C CYS A 152 2.50 14.67 0.32
N GLY A 153 1.99 13.52 -0.10
CA GLY A 153 0.81 13.49 -0.94
C GLY A 153 0.25 12.08 -1.14
N SER A 154 -1.06 12.03 -1.32
CA SER A 154 -1.79 10.77 -1.55
C SER A 154 -1.78 10.35 -3.03
N ALA A 155 -1.60 11.28 -3.96
CA ALA A 155 -1.49 11.00 -5.40
C ALA A 155 -0.09 10.45 -5.75
N THR A 156 0.13 9.17 -5.48
CA THR A 156 1.46 8.54 -5.64
C THR A 156 1.96 8.55 -7.08
N SER A 157 1.08 8.47 -8.07
CA SER A 157 1.43 8.58 -9.49
C SER A 157 1.99 9.97 -9.82
N TRP A 158 1.33 11.03 -9.33
CA TRP A 158 1.81 12.40 -9.50
C TRP A 158 3.18 12.58 -8.84
N ILE A 159 3.37 12.07 -7.61
CA ILE A 159 4.67 12.13 -6.92
C ILE A 159 5.75 11.41 -7.73
N SER A 160 5.46 10.18 -8.15
CA SER A 160 6.36 9.38 -8.99
C SER A 160 6.73 10.12 -10.28
N ASP A 161 5.79 10.76 -10.96
CA ASP A 161 6.03 11.35 -12.28
C ASP A 161 6.62 12.77 -12.21
N LYS A 162 6.29 13.56 -11.17
CA LYS A 162 6.67 14.97 -11.05
C LYS A 162 7.83 15.25 -10.10
N LEU A 163 8.04 14.41 -9.09
CA LEU A 163 9.16 14.56 -8.15
C LEU A 163 10.25 13.53 -8.40
N LEU A 164 9.89 12.24 -8.53
CA LEU A 164 10.88 11.15 -8.49
C LEU A 164 11.48 10.83 -9.86
N ASN A 165 10.63 10.74 -10.90
CA ASN A 165 11.01 10.37 -12.26
C ASN A 165 10.89 11.52 -13.27
N ASN A 166 10.85 12.76 -12.76
CA ASN A 166 10.77 13.94 -13.61
C ASN A 166 12.03 14.06 -14.47
N LYS A 167 11.93 14.57 -15.70
CA LYS A 167 13.09 14.93 -16.52
C LYS A 167 13.58 16.37 -16.25
N GLY A 168 12.87 17.10 -15.38
CA GLY A 168 13.13 18.48 -14.98
C GLY A 168 14.12 18.63 -13.82
N GLY A 169 14.13 19.81 -13.19
CA GLY A 169 15.17 20.25 -12.26
C GLY A 169 15.14 19.62 -10.86
N LEU A 170 14.06 18.92 -10.50
CA LEU A 170 13.95 18.18 -9.23
C LEU A 170 14.40 16.71 -9.30
N TYR A 171 14.75 16.19 -10.48
CA TYR A 171 15.28 14.83 -10.61
C TYR A 171 16.55 14.67 -9.76
N ASP A 172 16.61 13.62 -8.94
CA ASP A 172 17.74 13.30 -8.07
C ASP A 172 18.06 14.40 -7.02
N ARG A 173 17.06 15.24 -6.68
CA ARG A 173 17.18 16.29 -5.64
C ARG A 173 16.56 15.91 -4.30
N THR A 174 15.74 14.87 -4.29
CA THR A 174 15.19 14.30 -3.06
C THR A 174 16.30 13.59 -2.30
N THR A 175 16.49 13.95 -1.04
CA THR A 175 17.45 13.29 -0.16
C THR A 175 16.97 11.91 0.25
N ASP A 176 15.65 11.77 0.45
CA ASP A 176 15.04 10.50 0.80
C ASP A 176 13.57 10.41 0.34
N GLU A 177 13.11 9.19 0.15
CA GLU A 177 11.78 8.83 -0.37
C GLU A 177 11.14 7.78 0.53
N ILE A 178 10.23 8.22 1.40
CA ILE A 178 9.59 7.34 2.38
C ILE A 178 8.20 6.96 1.89
N LYS A 179 8.07 5.74 1.37
CA LYS A 179 6.79 5.16 0.97
C LYS A 179 6.08 4.52 2.17
N LEU A 180 5.12 5.22 2.77
CA LEU A 180 4.25 4.65 3.80
C LEU A 180 3.29 3.63 3.19
N ARG A 181 3.49 2.38 3.58
CA ARG A 181 2.62 1.25 3.23
C ARG A 181 1.50 1.10 4.27
N PRO A 182 0.47 0.28 4.00
CA PRO A 182 -0.42 -0.18 5.08
C PRO A 182 0.38 -0.81 6.22
N PHE A 183 -0.23 -0.95 7.40
CA PHE A 183 0.42 -1.63 8.51
C PHE A 183 0.72 -3.09 8.17
N THR A 184 1.75 -3.67 8.77
CA THR A 184 1.90 -5.14 8.85
C THR A 184 0.93 -5.73 9.88
N LEU A 185 0.85 -7.06 9.97
CA LEU A 185 0.08 -7.74 11.02
C LEU A 185 0.63 -7.40 12.41
N GLY A 186 1.95 -7.33 12.59
CA GLY A 186 2.58 -6.91 13.85
C GLY A 186 2.25 -5.46 14.23
N GLU A 187 2.25 -4.54 13.25
CA GLU A 187 1.82 -3.16 13.48
C GLU A 187 0.32 -3.06 13.79
N CYS A 188 -0.52 -3.88 13.15
CA CYS A 188 -1.95 -3.96 13.47
C CYS A 188 -2.16 -4.51 14.89
N GLU A 189 -1.43 -5.54 15.30
CA GLU A 189 -1.48 -6.07 16.66
C GLU A 189 -1.12 -4.99 17.69
N SER A 190 -0.06 -4.23 17.42
CA SER A 190 0.34 -3.09 18.24
C SER A 190 -0.76 -2.02 18.32
N PHE A 191 -1.41 -1.73 17.19
CA PHE A 191 -2.55 -0.81 17.14
C PHE A 191 -3.73 -1.29 17.98
N TYR A 192 -4.10 -2.57 17.90
CA TYR A 192 -5.20 -3.13 18.69
C TYR A 192 -4.89 -3.10 20.18
N LYS A 193 -3.66 -3.47 20.58
CA LYS A 193 -3.18 -3.41 21.97
C LYS A 193 -3.27 -1.99 22.53
N ALA A 194 -2.72 -1.00 21.82
CA ALA A 194 -2.75 0.41 22.25
C ALA A 194 -4.17 0.97 22.40
N ASN A 195 -5.12 0.49 21.56
CA ASN A 195 -6.51 0.91 21.62
C ASN A 195 -7.40 0.01 22.51
N ASN A 196 -6.80 -0.92 23.26
CA ASN A 196 -7.51 -1.87 24.13
C ASN A 196 -8.58 -2.71 23.39
N ILE A 197 -8.31 -3.07 22.14
CA ILE A 197 -9.14 -3.96 21.33
C ILE A 197 -8.59 -5.38 21.50
N VAL A 198 -9.35 -6.24 22.17
CA VAL A 198 -8.99 -7.65 22.36
C VAL A 198 -9.51 -8.45 21.18
N MET A 199 -8.61 -9.10 20.45
CA MET A 199 -8.91 -9.86 19.24
C MET A 199 -7.92 -11.01 19.08
N SER A 200 -8.42 -12.21 18.77
CA SER A 200 -7.58 -13.38 18.47
C SER A 200 -6.73 -13.12 17.21
N LYS A 201 -5.57 -13.76 17.06
CA LYS A 201 -4.73 -13.55 15.87
C LYS A 201 -5.40 -13.96 14.56
N ILE A 202 -6.24 -14.99 14.59
CA ILE A 202 -7.04 -15.40 13.44
C ILE A 202 -8.06 -14.33 13.04
N ASP A 203 -8.68 -13.67 14.03
CA ASP A 203 -9.57 -12.53 13.78
C ASP A 203 -8.78 -11.30 13.32
N GLN A 204 -7.59 -11.04 13.87
CA GLN A 204 -6.74 -9.94 13.41
C GLN A 204 -6.35 -10.11 11.93
N ILE A 205 -6.04 -11.35 11.52
CA ILE A 205 -5.80 -11.71 10.12
C ILE A 205 -7.05 -11.47 9.27
N GLN A 206 -8.23 -11.91 9.71
CA GLN A 206 -9.47 -11.66 8.96
C GLN A 206 -9.82 -10.17 8.88
N CYS A 207 -9.56 -9.41 9.94
CA CYS A 207 -9.70 -7.96 9.96
C CYS A 207 -8.78 -7.33 8.92
N TYR A 208 -7.54 -7.79 8.84
CA TYR A 208 -6.59 -7.38 7.81
C TYR A 208 -7.09 -7.73 6.41
N MET A 209 -7.60 -8.94 6.18
CA MET A 209 -8.15 -9.35 4.89
C MET A 209 -9.31 -8.46 4.43
N ALA A 210 -10.08 -7.90 5.36
CA ALA A 210 -11.20 -7.00 5.06
C ALA A 210 -10.77 -5.53 4.89
N THR A 211 -9.83 -5.05 5.71
CA THR A 211 -9.47 -3.63 5.79
C THR A 211 -8.13 -3.29 5.13
N GLY A 212 -7.28 -4.27 4.92
CA GLY A 212 -5.94 -4.14 4.35
C GLY A 212 -4.92 -3.45 5.24
N GLY A 213 -5.08 -3.49 6.56
CA GLY A 213 -4.14 -2.86 7.50
C GLY A 213 -4.10 -1.34 7.39
N ILE A 214 -5.15 -0.72 6.85
CA ILE A 214 -5.22 0.74 6.71
C ILE A 214 -5.55 1.36 8.07
N PRO A 215 -4.66 2.19 8.67
CA PRO A 215 -4.83 2.75 10.01
C PRO A 215 -6.18 3.44 10.20
N TYR A 216 -6.64 4.23 9.23
CA TYR A 216 -7.93 4.90 9.28
C TYR A 216 -9.14 3.94 9.30
N TYR A 217 -9.04 2.75 8.70
CA TYR A 217 -10.14 1.78 8.71
C TYR A 217 -10.19 1.05 10.04
N ILE A 218 -9.03 0.59 10.52
CA ILE A 218 -8.94 -0.11 11.80
C ILE A 218 -9.22 0.82 12.98
N SER A 219 -8.93 2.12 12.88
CA SER A 219 -9.29 3.12 13.89
C SER A 219 -10.80 3.30 14.05
N MET A 220 -11.60 2.84 13.08
CA MET A 220 -13.05 2.88 13.21
C MET A 220 -13.60 1.72 14.03
N LEU A 221 -12.82 0.68 14.33
CA LEU A 221 -13.27 -0.46 15.13
C LEU A 221 -13.77 -0.02 16.50
N GLN A 222 -14.84 -0.67 16.97
CA GLN A 222 -15.41 -0.41 18.29
C GLN A 222 -14.95 -1.48 19.28
N LYS A 223 -14.34 -1.03 20.38
CA LYS A 223 -14.02 -1.87 21.54
C LYS A 223 -15.28 -2.54 22.08
N GLY A 224 -15.15 -3.79 22.51
CA GLY A 224 -16.24 -4.59 23.07
C GLY A 224 -17.16 -5.26 22.05
N LYS A 225 -17.01 -4.96 20.75
CA LYS A 225 -17.68 -5.69 19.66
C LYS A 225 -16.77 -6.78 19.10
N SER A 226 -17.37 -7.90 18.69
CA SER A 226 -16.66 -8.94 17.95
C SER A 226 -16.18 -8.41 16.59
N LEU A 227 -15.24 -9.12 15.95
CA LEU A 227 -14.84 -8.78 14.58
C LEU A 227 -16.05 -8.76 13.64
N ALA A 228 -16.90 -9.77 13.73
CA ALA A 228 -18.06 -9.90 12.85
C ALA A 228 -19.02 -8.70 12.98
N GLN A 229 -19.32 -8.28 14.21
CA GLN A 229 -20.13 -7.09 14.47
C GLN A 229 -19.47 -5.80 13.93
N ASN A 230 -18.15 -5.69 14.03
CA ASN A 230 -17.42 -4.56 13.48
C ASN A 230 -17.46 -4.54 11.95
N ILE A 231 -17.30 -5.69 11.28
CA ILE A 231 -17.39 -5.79 9.82
C ILE A 231 -18.79 -5.43 9.34
N ASP A 232 -19.83 -5.95 9.98
CA ASP A 232 -21.23 -5.60 9.68
C ASP A 232 -21.47 -4.09 9.77
N ARG A 233 -21.06 -3.46 10.87
CA ARG A 233 -21.18 -2.01 11.03
C ARG A 233 -20.41 -1.20 9.99
N LEU A 234 -19.21 -1.66 9.64
CA LEU A 234 -18.33 -0.91 8.75
C LEU A 234 -18.70 -1.06 7.27
N PHE A 235 -19.32 -2.18 6.88
CA PHE A 235 -19.56 -2.52 5.48
C PHE A 235 -21.02 -2.81 5.10
N PHE A 236 -21.85 -3.32 6.01
CA PHE A 236 -23.18 -3.87 5.67
C PHE A 236 -24.34 -3.10 6.28
N GLU A 237 -24.16 -2.42 7.41
CA GLU A 237 -25.19 -1.54 7.98
C GLU A 237 -25.60 -0.43 7.01
N PRO A 238 -26.83 0.11 7.11
CA PRO A 238 -27.24 1.27 6.33
C PRO A 238 -26.28 2.43 6.54
N ASN A 239 -25.82 3.05 5.44
CA ASN A 239 -24.83 4.13 5.46
C ASN A 239 -23.47 3.74 6.08
N ALA A 240 -23.14 2.44 6.08
CA ALA A 240 -21.84 1.93 6.47
C ALA A 240 -20.70 2.71 5.79
N LYS A 241 -19.76 3.22 6.59
CA LYS A 241 -18.73 4.16 6.08
C LYS A 241 -17.84 3.53 5.02
N LEU A 242 -17.46 2.26 5.17
CA LEU A 242 -16.56 1.58 4.24
C LEU A 242 -17.27 1.02 3.00
N SER A 243 -18.61 0.94 3.01
CA SER A 243 -19.38 0.63 1.79
C SER A 243 -19.45 1.82 0.83
N LEU A 244 -19.40 3.05 1.35
CA LEU A 244 -19.38 4.27 0.54
C LEU A 244 -17.95 4.69 0.14
N GLU A 245 -16.94 3.96 0.60
CA GLU A 245 -15.57 4.40 0.48
C GLU A 245 -14.94 4.14 -0.90
N PHE A 246 -15.38 3.10 -1.60
CA PHE A 246 -14.75 2.68 -2.85
C PHE A 246 -14.73 3.81 -3.89
N ASP A 247 -15.87 4.41 -4.21
CA ASP A 247 -15.89 5.49 -5.20
C ASP A 247 -15.14 6.74 -4.72
N ARG A 248 -15.24 7.09 -3.43
CA ARG A 248 -14.52 8.24 -2.86
C ARG A 248 -13.01 8.08 -2.94
N LEU A 249 -12.52 6.88 -2.62
CA LEU A 249 -11.10 6.56 -2.65
C LEU A 249 -10.54 6.73 -4.06
N TYR A 250 -11.14 6.09 -5.06
CA TYR A 250 -10.63 6.12 -6.42
C TYR A 250 -10.76 7.51 -7.05
N SER A 251 -11.89 8.21 -6.85
CA SER A 251 -12.08 9.57 -7.37
C SER A 251 -11.09 10.59 -6.79
N SER A 252 -10.69 10.42 -5.53
CA SER A 252 -9.72 11.31 -4.88
C SER A 252 -8.25 11.04 -5.24
N LEU A 253 -7.95 9.84 -5.74
CA LEU A 253 -6.57 9.39 -6.01
C LEU A 253 -6.19 9.45 -7.49
N PHE A 254 -7.16 9.29 -8.38
CA PHE A 254 -6.90 9.11 -9.81
C PHE A 254 -7.69 10.11 -10.64
N THR A 255 -7.01 10.77 -11.58
CA THR A 255 -7.65 11.63 -12.57
C THR A 255 -8.61 10.84 -13.47
N ASN A 256 -8.27 9.59 -13.80
CA ASN A 256 -9.07 8.66 -14.59
C ASN A 256 -9.68 7.55 -13.72
N ALA A 257 -10.38 7.95 -12.65
CA ALA A 257 -10.92 7.04 -11.65
C ALA A 257 -11.83 5.94 -12.22
N ASP A 258 -12.66 6.24 -13.23
CA ASP A 258 -13.57 5.23 -13.79
C ASP A 258 -12.85 4.10 -14.52
N ASP A 259 -11.78 4.41 -15.25
CA ASP A 259 -10.98 3.37 -15.91
C ASP A 259 -10.19 2.55 -14.89
N CYS A 260 -9.65 3.20 -13.85
CA CYS A 260 -9.05 2.50 -12.71
C CYS A 260 -10.06 1.51 -12.07
N LYS A 261 -11.29 1.96 -11.80
CA LYS A 261 -12.37 1.13 -11.23
C LYS A 261 -12.74 -0.04 -12.14
N LYS A 262 -12.81 0.16 -13.46
CA LYS A 262 -13.04 -0.93 -14.43
C LYS A 262 -11.91 -1.96 -14.36
N ILE A 263 -10.65 -1.51 -14.29
CA ILE A 263 -9.48 -2.41 -14.28
C ILE A 263 -9.46 -3.25 -13.02
N VAL A 264 -9.63 -2.65 -11.84
CA VAL A 264 -9.64 -3.42 -10.59
C VAL A 264 -10.81 -4.41 -10.52
N ARG A 265 -11.99 -4.06 -11.08
CA ARG A 265 -13.13 -4.98 -11.23
C ARG A 265 -12.82 -6.16 -12.14
N LEU A 266 -12.10 -5.94 -13.24
CA LEU A 266 -11.64 -7.02 -14.11
C LEU A 266 -10.63 -7.90 -13.37
N LEU A 267 -9.60 -7.31 -12.77
CA LEU A 267 -8.54 -8.03 -12.06
C LEU A 267 -9.06 -8.86 -10.88
N ALA A 268 -10.16 -8.43 -10.24
CA ALA A 268 -10.80 -9.19 -9.16
C ALA A 268 -11.40 -10.54 -9.62
N ARG A 269 -11.64 -10.74 -10.93
CA ARG A 269 -12.24 -11.97 -11.47
C ARG A 269 -11.25 -13.14 -11.54
N LYS A 270 -9.95 -12.88 -11.62
CA LYS A 270 -8.91 -13.92 -11.79
C LYS A 270 -7.78 -13.71 -10.79
N ARG A 271 -7.56 -14.71 -9.93
CA ARG A 271 -6.56 -14.64 -8.83
C ARG A 271 -5.14 -14.45 -9.32
N GLN A 272 -4.79 -15.16 -10.39
CA GLN A 272 -3.49 -15.09 -11.07
C GLN A 272 -3.34 -13.82 -11.92
N GLY A 273 -4.31 -12.90 -11.85
CA GLY A 273 -4.28 -11.67 -12.63
C GLY A 273 -4.41 -11.91 -14.13
N TYR A 274 -4.15 -10.83 -14.87
CA TYR A 274 -4.25 -10.77 -16.32
C TYR A 274 -2.99 -10.17 -16.91
N THR A 275 -2.60 -10.65 -18.07
CA THR A 275 -1.62 -9.96 -18.92
C THR A 275 -2.23 -8.70 -19.51
N ARG A 276 -1.38 -7.76 -19.93
CA ARG A 276 -1.84 -6.55 -20.63
C ARG A 276 -2.75 -6.87 -21.83
N LYS A 277 -2.39 -7.90 -22.61
CA LYS A 277 -3.15 -8.32 -23.78
C LYS A 277 -4.55 -8.78 -23.40
N GLU A 278 -4.66 -9.64 -22.38
CA GLU A 278 -5.97 -10.10 -21.88
C GLU A 278 -6.81 -8.93 -21.34
N ILE A 279 -6.20 -7.92 -20.71
CA ILE A 279 -6.92 -6.72 -20.24
C ILE A 279 -7.50 -5.92 -21.41
N LEU A 280 -6.71 -5.68 -22.46
CA LEU A 280 -7.17 -4.96 -23.66
C LEU A 280 -8.35 -5.67 -24.32
N GLU A 281 -8.24 -6.99 -24.49
CA GLU A 281 -9.28 -7.83 -25.09
C GLU A 281 -10.57 -7.83 -24.25
N ALA A 282 -10.45 -8.04 -22.93
CA ALA A 282 -11.60 -8.08 -22.03
C ALA A 282 -12.34 -6.73 -21.93
N MET A 283 -11.62 -5.61 -22.07
CA MET A 283 -12.19 -4.27 -21.98
C MET A 283 -12.57 -3.64 -23.31
N ARG A 284 -12.21 -4.28 -24.44
CA ARG A 284 -12.39 -3.73 -25.79
C ARG A 284 -11.76 -2.33 -25.93
N LEU A 285 -10.61 -2.13 -25.30
CA LEU A 285 -9.88 -0.86 -25.37
C LEU A 285 -8.95 -0.84 -26.59
N PRO A 286 -8.76 0.33 -27.24
CA PRO A 286 -7.77 0.46 -28.29
C PRO A 286 -6.36 0.19 -27.74
N SER A 287 -5.50 -0.44 -28.54
CA SER A 287 -4.10 -0.61 -28.20
C SER A 287 -3.43 0.76 -28.16
N GLY A 288 -3.11 1.25 -26.95
CA GLY A 288 -2.53 2.58 -26.77
C GLY A 288 -1.86 2.78 -25.42
N GLY A 289 -1.15 3.90 -25.25
CA GLY A 289 -0.40 4.23 -24.03
C GLY A 289 -1.26 4.45 -22.78
N GLY A 290 -2.55 4.78 -22.94
CA GLY A 290 -3.46 5.08 -21.84
C GLY A 290 -3.55 3.95 -20.80
N LEU A 291 -3.70 2.69 -21.24
CA LEU A 291 -3.73 1.56 -20.31
C LEU A 291 -2.41 1.39 -19.53
N SER A 292 -1.27 1.69 -20.16
CA SER A 292 0.02 1.61 -19.45
C SER A 292 0.11 2.64 -18.33
N ALA A 293 -0.35 3.86 -18.60
CA ALA A 293 -0.40 4.92 -17.60
C ALA A 293 -1.34 4.54 -16.44
N THR A 294 -2.53 3.98 -16.73
CA THR A 294 -3.47 3.54 -15.69
C THR A 294 -2.93 2.38 -14.86
N LEU A 295 -2.33 1.37 -15.49
CA LEU A 295 -1.70 0.25 -14.76
C LEU A 295 -0.54 0.74 -13.89
N LYS A 296 0.32 1.62 -14.41
CA LYS A 296 1.41 2.24 -13.64
C LYS A 296 0.86 3.00 -12.43
N ALA A 297 -0.19 3.80 -12.61
CA ALA A 297 -0.80 4.58 -11.53
C ALA A 297 -1.38 3.68 -10.42
N LEU A 298 -2.07 2.60 -10.81
CA LEU A 298 -2.60 1.60 -9.88
C LEU A 298 -1.49 0.85 -9.13
N GLU A 299 -0.39 0.53 -9.81
CA GLU A 299 0.75 -0.21 -9.24
C GLU A 299 1.55 0.65 -8.25
N VAL A 300 1.91 1.88 -8.63
CA VAL A 300 2.62 2.81 -7.75
C VAL A 300 1.79 3.13 -6.49
N SER A 301 0.45 3.13 -6.63
CA SER A 301 -0.51 3.33 -5.53
C SER A 301 -0.80 2.07 -4.69
N ASP A 302 -0.10 0.95 -4.93
CA ASP A 302 -0.25 -0.34 -4.23
C ASP A 302 -1.62 -1.03 -4.37
N PHE A 303 -2.44 -0.63 -5.37
CA PHE A 303 -3.71 -1.33 -5.63
C PHE A 303 -3.49 -2.64 -6.36
N ILE A 304 -2.50 -2.68 -7.25
CA ILE A 304 -2.13 -3.86 -8.03
C ILE A 304 -0.64 -4.13 -7.90
N THR A 305 -0.23 -5.35 -8.24
CA THR A 305 1.18 -5.69 -8.43
C THR A 305 1.36 -6.37 -9.78
N SER A 306 2.50 -6.14 -10.42
CA SER A 306 2.93 -6.90 -11.57
C SER A 306 3.93 -7.99 -11.19
N TYR A 307 3.93 -9.10 -11.95
CA TYR A 307 4.92 -10.17 -11.81
C TYR A 307 5.07 -10.96 -13.11
N VAL A 308 6.16 -11.72 -13.20
CA VAL A 308 6.38 -12.72 -14.25
C VAL A 308 6.36 -14.08 -13.58
N LYS A 309 5.66 -15.04 -14.19
CA LYS A 309 5.63 -16.42 -13.70
C LYS A 309 7.01 -17.07 -13.86
N TYR A 310 7.38 -17.93 -12.93
CA TYR A 310 8.64 -18.68 -13.03
C TYR A 310 8.73 -19.46 -14.35
N GLY A 311 9.86 -19.32 -15.05
CA GLY A 311 10.12 -19.96 -16.34
C GLY A 311 9.43 -19.32 -17.55
N TYR A 312 8.64 -18.25 -17.36
CA TYR A 312 7.97 -17.56 -18.45
C TYR A 312 8.85 -16.43 -19.03
N PRO A 313 8.64 -16.02 -20.30
CA PRO A 313 9.35 -14.89 -20.88
C PRO A 313 9.13 -13.60 -20.08
N LYS A 314 10.19 -12.80 -19.85
CA LYS A 314 10.10 -11.53 -19.10
C LYS A 314 9.08 -10.53 -19.66
N ARG A 315 8.74 -10.63 -20.95
CA ARG A 315 7.71 -9.81 -21.61
C ARG A 315 6.28 -10.18 -21.22
N GLU A 316 6.06 -11.36 -20.64
CA GLU A 316 4.74 -11.87 -20.27
C GLU A 316 4.41 -11.48 -18.82
N VAL A 317 4.18 -10.19 -18.62
CA VAL A 317 3.88 -9.59 -17.31
C VAL A 317 2.40 -9.75 -16.98
N TYR A 318 2.11 -10.26 -15.78
CA TYR A 318 0.78 -10.40 -15.20
C TYR A 318 0.53 -9.30 -14.19
N TYR A 319 -0.67 -8.74 -14.19
CA TYR A 319 -1.12 -7.75 -13.21
C TYR A 319 -2.21 -8.37 -12.34
N ARG A 320 -2.03 -8.32 -11.01
CA ARG A 320 -3.01 -8.84 -10.05
C ARG A 320 -3.46 -7.75 -9.09
N LEU A 321 -4.73 -7.79 -8.71
CA LEU A 321 -5.25 -6.96 -7.63
C LEU A 321 -4.64 -7.39 -6.29
N THR A 322 -4.15 -6.44 -5.49
CA THR A 322 -3.51 -6.70 -4.20
C THR A 322 -4.12 -5.94 -3.03
N ASP A 323 -4.78 -4.80 -3.26
CA ASP A 323 -5.45 -4.08 -2.17
C ASP A 323 -6.59 -4.88 -1.56
N PHE A 324 -6.45 -5.23 -0.27
CA PHE A 324 -7.40 -6.07 0.47
C PHE A 324 -8.76 -5.40 0.65
N TYR A 325 -8.79 -4.09 0.93
CA TYR A 325 -10.05 -3.35 1.02
C TYR A 325 -10.83 -3.43 -0.30
N THR A 326 -10.16 -3.16 -1.43
CA THR A 326 -10.76 -3.29 -2.76
C THR A 326 -11.25 -4.71 -3.02
N LYS A 327 -10.46 -5.74 -2.68
CA LYS A 327 -10.88 -7.14 -2.82
C LYS A 327 -12.13 -7.44 -2.01
N PHE A 328 -12.18 -7.02 -0.75
CA PHE A 328 -13.33 -7.23 0.12
C PHE A 328 -14.57 -6.54 -0.45
N TYR A 329 -14.44 -5.26 -0.81
CA TYR A 329 -15.51 -4.47 -1.39
C TYR A 329 -16.08 -5.14 -2.65
N LEU A 330 -15.24 -5.54 -3.60
CA LEU A 330 -15.68 -6.20 -4.84
C LEU A 330 -16.30 -7.58 -4.60
N SER A 331 -15.85 -8.28 -3.56
CA SER A 331 -16.36 -9.62 -3.21
C SER A 331 -17.76 -9.55 -2.62
N PHE A 332 -18.02 -8.60 -1.72
CA PHE A 332 -19.24 -8.62 -0.90
C PHE A 332 -20.16 -7.40 -1.06
N ILE A 333 -19.64 -6.25 -1.47
CA ILE A 333 -20.39 -4.98 -1.47
C ILE A 333 -20.77 -4.53 -2.89
N ASP A 334 -19.84 -4.61 -3.84
CA ASP A 334 -20.05 -4.17 -5.22
C ASP A 334 -21.26 -4.90 -5.84
N GLY A 335 -22.12 -4.13 -6.49
CA GLY A 335 -23.37 -4.64 -7.08
C GLY A 335 -24.51 -4.88 -6.09
N LYS A 336 -24.41 -4.44 -4.81
CA LYS A 336 -25.44 -4.60 -3.77
C LYS A 336 -25.91 -6.04 -3.62
N LYS A 337 -24.95 -6.96 -3.47
CA LYS A 337 -25.20 -8.41 -3.36
C LYS A 337 -26.10 -8.80 -2.19
N THR A 338 -26.25 -7.92 -1.20
CA THR A 338 -27.06 -8.13 -0.01
C THR A 338 -27.60 -6.81 0.54
N THR A 339 -28.76 -6.86 1.19
CA THR A 339 -29.33 -5.78 2.01
C THR A 339 -29.34 -6.14 3.50
N ASN A 340 -28.81 -7.31 3.87
CA ASN A 340 -28.76 -7.77 5.26
C ASN A 340 -27.67 -7.00 6.04
N PRO A 341 -28.03 -6.20 7.07
CA PRO A 341 -27.06 -5.46 7.87
C PRO A 341 -26.20 -6.35 8.78
N ARG A 342 -26.58 -7.62 8.98
CA ARG A 342 -25.84 -8.62 9.76
C ARG A 342 -25.21 -9.71 8.88
N PHE A 343 -24.98 -9.40 7.61
CA PHE A 343 -24.53 -10.36 6.61
C PHE A 343 -23.30 -11.15 7.06
N TRP A 344 -22.29 -10.49 7.63
CA TRP A 344 -21.04 -11.15 8.01
C TRP A 344 -21.26 -12.15 9.14
N GLN A 345 -21.98 -11.75 10.19
CA GLN A 345 -22.34 -12.64 11.31
C GLN A 345 -23.13 -13.87 10.82
N ASP A 346 -24.11 -13.65 9.95
CA ASP A 346 -25.00 -14.72 9.47
C ASP A 346 -24.31 -15.70 8.50
N ASN A 347 -23.16 -15.33 7.93
CA ASN A 347 -22.48 -16.09 6.86
C ASN A 347 -21.08 -16.62 7.24
N LEU A 348 -20.69 -16.55 8.53
CA LEU A 348 -19.33 -16.92 9.01
C LEU A 348 -18.87 -18.33 8.60
N LEU A 349 -19.79 -19.28 8.47
CA LEU A 349 -19.50 -20.69 8.18
C LEU A 349 -19.83 -21.09 6.74
N THR A 350 -20.19 -20.13 5.89
CA THR A 350 -20.59 -20.45 4.51
C THR A 350 -19.38 -20.88 3.67
N PRO A 351 -19.55 -21.85 2.74
CA PRO A 351 -18.48 -22.28 1.85
C PRO A 351 -17.87 -21.13 1.02
N ALA A 352 -18.70 -20.16 0.63
CA ALA A 352 -18.26 -18.97 -0.10
C ALA A 352 -17.28 -18.12 0.73
N LEU A 353 -17.57 -17.90 2.02
CA LEU A 353 -16.70 -17.13 2.91
C LEU A 353 -15.42 -17.89 3.24
N THR A 354 -15.51 -19.20 3.48
CA THR A 354 -14.35 -20.07 3.68
C THR A 354 -13.41 -20.04 2.48
N ALA A 355 -13.96 -20.15 1.26
CA ALA A 355 -13.19 -20.04 0.04
C ALA A 355 -12.52 -18.65 -0.09
N TRP A 356 -13.27 -17.57 0.16
CA TRP A 356 -12.72 -16.22 0.14
C TRP A 356 -11.58 -16.01 1.14
N ARG A 357 -11.71 -16.53 2.37
CA ARG A 357 -10.64 -16.48 3.39
C ARG A 357 -9.38 -17.16 2.91
N GLY A 358 -9.49 -18.36 2.32
CA GLY A 358 -8.35 -19.08 1.74
C GLY A 358 -7.61 -18.27 0.67
N PHE A 359 -8.35 -17.72 -0.30
CA PHE A 359 -7.73 -16.96 -1.41
C PHE A 359 -7.15 -15.62 -0.95
N THR A 360 -7.78 -15.00 0.04
CA THR A 360 -7.28 -13.74 0.59
C THR A 360 -6.07 -14.00 1.50
N PHE A 361 -5.97 -15.18 2.12
CA PHE A 361 -4.79 -15.62 2.88
C PHE A 361 -3.57 -15.83 1.98
N GLU A 362 -3.75 -16.40 0.78
CA GLU A 362 -2.68 -16.43 -0.23
C GLU A 362 -2.13 -15.02 -0.50
N SER A 363 -3.03 -14.05 -0.68
CA SER A 363 -2.65 -12.65 -0.91
C SER A 363 -1.93 -12.03 0.30
N LEU A 364 -2.38 -12.36 1.50
CA LEU A 364 -1.76 -11.92 2.75
C LEU A 364 -0.34 -12.47 2.89
N CYS A 365 -0.13 -13.74 2.57
CA CYS A 365 1.20 -14.35 2.57
C CYS A 365 2.16 -13.65 1.58
N PHE A 366 1.68 -13.24 0.40
CA PHE A 366 2.50 -12.41 -0.49
C PHE A 366 2.87 -11.04 0.10
N TYR A 367 1.95 -10.42 0.84
CA TYR A 367 2.23 -9.15 1.51
C TYR A 367 3.27 -9.34 2.63
N HIS A 368 3.19 -10.46 3.36
CA HIS A 368 4.12 -10.85 4.43
C HIS A 368 5.28 -11.74 3.93
N LEU A 369 5.68 -11.60 2.67
CA LEU A 369 6.79 -12.37 2.11
C LEU A 369 8.09 -12.15 2.91
N TYR A 370 8.30 -10.95 3.46
CA TYR A 370 9.45 -10.66 4.32
C TYR A 370 9.48 -11.55 5.56
N GLN A 371 8.37 -11.63 6.30
CA GLN A 371 8.22 -12.49 7.48
C GLN A 371 8.38 -13.97 7.12
N ILE A 372 7.79 -14.41 6.00
CA ILE A 372 7.95 -15.77 5.49
C ILE A 372 9.43 -16.08 5.23
N LYS A 373 10.16 -15.18 4.57
CA LYS A 373 11.60 -15.34 4.33
C LYS A 373 12.41 -15.39 5.62
N GLN A 374 12.04 -14.60 6.63
CA GLN A 374 12.67 -14.61 7.94
C GLN A 374 12.45 -15.94 8.66
N ALA A 375 11.22 -16.45 8.67
CA ALA A 375 10.88 -17.74 9.27
C ALA A 375 11.59 -18.91 8.57
N LEU A 376 11.79 -18.82 7.25
CA LEU A 376 12.57 -19.79 6.48
C LEU A 376 14.09 -19.66 6.66
N GLY A 377 14.58 -18.62 7.33
CA GLY A 377 16.02 -18.35 7.47
C GLY A 377 16.70 -17.90 6.18
N ILE A 378 15.95 -17.31 5.24
CA ILE A 378 16.44 -16.94 3.89
C ILE A 378 16.41 -15.43 3.63
N SER A 379 16.32 -14.60 4.67
CA SER A 379 16.31 -13.13 4.52
C SER A 379 17.56 -12.60 3.83
N GLY A 380 18.73 -13.23 4.03
CA GLY A 380 19.99 -12.88 3.37
C GLY A 380 20.16 -13.43 1.96
N VAL A 381 19.23 -14.25 1.46
CA VAL A 381 19.30 -14.86 0.13
C VAL A 381 18.49 -14.02 -0.86
N GLN A 382 19.05 -13.80 -2.05
CA GLN A 382 18.32 -13.19 -3.16
C GLN A 382 17.23 -14.15 -3.64
N THR A 383 16.00 -13.65 -3.70
CA THR A 383 14.82 -14.45 -4.04
C THR A 383 13.88 -13.72 -4.99
N GLU A 384 13.22 -14.47 -5.86
CA GLU A 384 12.06 -14.01 -6.63
C GLU A 384 10.82 -14.82 -6.23
N ALA A 385 9.71 -14.13 -5.93
CA ALA A 385 8.47 -14.78 -5.52
C ALA A 385 7.34 -14.49 -6.51
N CYS A 386 6.66 -15.54 -6.97
CA CYS A 386 5.51 -15.41 -7.86
C CYS A 386 4.51 -16.54 -7.63
N PRO A 387 3.22 -16.35 -7.88
CA PRO A 387 2.30 -17.46 -8.00
C PRO A 387 2.55 -18.17 -9.35
N TRP A 388 2.25 -19.46 -9.44
CA TRP A 388 2.50 -20.24 -10.63
C TRP A 388 1.29 -21.09 -11.04
N GLN A 389 1.06 -21.16 -12.33
CA GLN A 389 0.00 -21.99 -12.91
C GLN A 389 0.53 -22.60 -14.21
N SER A 390 0.33 -23.91 -14.34
CA SER A 390 0.64 -24.71 -15.52
C SER A 390 -0.02 -24.16 -16.79
N ARG A 391 0.65 -24.37 -17.93
CA ARG A 391 0.08 -24.09 -19.27
C ARG A 391 -0.87 -25.18 -19.75
N LYS A 392 -0.82 -26.37 -19.15
CA LYS A 392 -1.66 -27.50 -19.54
C LYS A 392 -3.09 -27.24 -19.08
N GLU A 393 -4.04 -27.25 -20.03
CA GLU A 393 -5.47 -27.15 -19.72
C GLU A 393 -5.99 -28.41 -19.01
N LYS A 394 -5.46 -29.58 -19.38
CA LYS A 394 -5.76 -30.88 -18.78
C LYS A 394 -4.56 -31.36 -17.98
N ASP A 395 -4.81 -31.85 -16.77
CA ASP A 395 -3.78 -32.36 -15.85
C ASP A 395 -2.72 -31.30 -15.43
N GLY A 396 -3.10 -30.02 -15.52
CA GLY A 396 -2.27 -28.92 -15.04
C GLY A 396 -2.23 -28.84 -13.51
N ALA A 397 -1.31 -28.02 -13.00
CA ALA A 397 -1.15 -27.73 -11.58
C ALA A 397 -1.16 -26.21 -11.32
N GLN A 398 -1.58 -25.83 -10.12
CA GLN A 398 -1.46 -24.47 -9.60
C GLN A 398 -0.68 -24.51 -8.29
N ILE A 399 0.24 -23.58 -8.13
CA ILE A 399 1.04 -23.37 -6.93
C ILE A 399 0.79 -21.95 -6.44
N ASP A 400 0.49 -21.83 -5.15
CA ASP A 400 0.09 -20.56 -4.54
C ASP A 400 1.24 -19.55 -4.56
N MET A 401 2.45 -19.99 -4.18
CA MET A 401 3.67 -19.19 -4.28
C MET A 401 4.90 -20.05 -4.53
N VAL A 402 5.71 -19.63 -5.49
CA VAL A 402 7.04 -20.16 -5.77
C VAL A 402 8.04 -19.11 -5.30
N ILE A 403 8.99 -19.49 -4.43
CA ILE A 403 10.12 -18.65 -4.05
C ILE A 403 11.38 -19.27 -4.66
N SER A 404 11.84 -18.68 -5.77
CA SER A 404 13.09 -19.05 -6.42
C SER A 404 14.25 -18.38 -5.71
N ARG A 405 15.24 -19.15 -5.27
CA ARG A 405 16.39 -18.67 -4.51
C ARG A 405 17.68 -18.79 -5.32
N ALA A 406 18.61 -17.87 -5.08
CA ALA A 406 19.92 -17.88 -5.75
C ALA A 406 20.80 -19.09 -5.36
N ASP A 407 20.49 -19.79 -4.28
CA ASP A 407 21.22 -20.98 -3.78
C ASP A 407 20.73 -22.31 -4.38
N HIS A 408 20.07 -22.27 -5.55
CA HIS A 408 19.56 -23.44 -6.27
C HIS A 408 18.49 -24.25 -5.54
N ILE A 409 17.75 -23.60 -4.63
CA ILE A 409 16.54 -24.14 -4.00
C ILE A 409 15.32 -23.36 -4.51
N ILE A 410 14.21 -24.06 -4.71
CA ILE A 410 12.91 -23.45 -4.96
C ILE A 410 11.94 -23.91 -3.88
N ASN A 411 11.43 -22.98 -3.09
CA ASN A 411 10.34 -23.28 -2.17
C ASN A 411 9.02 -23.28 -2.95
N ILE A 412 8.32 -24.41 -2.92
CA ILE A 412 6.97 -24.58 -3.44
C ILE A 412 6.04 -24.43 -2.25
N CYS A 413 5.41 -23.27 -2.15
CA CYS A 413 4.61 -22.88 -0.98
C CYS A 413 3.12 -23.11 -1.25
N GLU A 414 2.47 -23.76 -0.30
CA GLU A 414 1.02 -23.97 -0.28
C GLU A 414 0.43 -23.30 0.96
N MET A 415 -0.57 -22.45 0.75
CA MET A 415 -1.21 -21.69 1.82
C MET A 415 -2.45 -22.43 2.29
N LYS A 416 -2.64 -22.55 3.60
CA LYS A 416 -3.82 -23.18 4.21
C LYS A 416 -4.37 -22.32 5.34
N PHE A 417 -5.59 -21.86 5.15
CA PHE A 417 -6.33 -21.12 6.14
C PHE A 417 -7.33 -22.06 6.83
N CYS A 418 -6.99 -22.54 8.02
CA CYS A 418 -7.79 -23.50 8.79
C CYS A 418 -7.90 -23.11 10.26
N ASP A 419 -8.91 -23.64 10.96
CA ASP A 419 -9.17 -23.31 12.37
C ASP A 419 -8.37 -24.16 13.38
N ASP A 420 -7.57 -25.10 12.88
CA ASP A 420 -6.73 -26.03 13.65
C ASP A 420 -5.52 -26.45 12.80
N ASP A 421 -4.65 -27.32 13.32
CA ASP A 421 -3.53 -27.92 12.61
C ASP A 421 -3.96 -28.60 11.30
N PHE A 422 -3.26 -28.27 10.22
CA PHE A 422 -3.56 -28.81 8.90
C PHE A 422 -3.09 -30.26 8.78
N SER A 423 -4.02 -31.17 8.47
CA SER A 423 -3.70 -32.58 8.25
C SER A 423 -3.62 -32.91 6.77
N ILE A 424 -2.47 -33.43 6.31
CA ILE A 424 -2.31 -33.94 4.94
C ILE A 424 -2.93 -35.34 4.86
N ASN A 425 -3.93 -35.53 4.01
CA ASN A 425 -4.47 -36.86 3.72
C ASN A 425 -3.85 -37.44 2.44
N SER A 426 -4.10 -38.73 2.18
CA SER A 426 -3.58 -39.43 0.99
C SER A 426 -3.92 -38.73 -0.34
N ALA A 427 -5.12 -38.18 -0.46
CA ALA A 427 -5.55 -37.47 -1.66
C ALA A 427 -4.76 -36.17 -1.86
N TYR A 428 -4.56 -35.40 -0.79
CA TYR A 428 -3.82 -34.14 -0.85
C TYR A 428 -2.32 -34.36 -1.06
N ASP A 429 -1.70 -35.40 -0.48
CA ASP A 429 -0.31 -35.77 -0.81
C ASP A 429 -0.15 -36.13 -2.30
N LYS A 430 -1.12 -36.82 -2.91
CA LYS A 430 -1.12 -37.04 -4.38
C LYS A 430 -1.16 -35.71 -5.13
N THR A 431 -1.99 -34.75 -4.69
CA THR A 431 -2.04 -33.41 -5.28
C THR A 431 -0.70 -32.67 -5.15
N LEU A 432 -0.05 -32.74 -3.98
CA LEU A 432 1.25 -32.12 -3.75
C LEU A 432 2.33 -32.73 -4.65
N ARG A 433 2.37 -34.06 -4.77
CA ARG A 433 3.26 -34.77 -5.70
C ARG A 433 3.03 -34.37 -7.16
N HIS A 434 1.76 -34.28 -7.55
CA HIS A 434 1.37 -33.83 -8.89
C HIS A 434 1.90 -32.41 -9.18
N LYS A 435 1.68 -31.48 -8.25
CA LYS A 435 2.18 -30.10 -8.37
C LYS A 435 3.70 -30.05 -8.57
N LEU A 436 4.46 -30.82 -7.77
CA LEU A 436 5.92 -30.89 -7.89
C LEU A 436 6.37 -31.48 -9.24
N SER A 437 5.71 -32.56 -9.71
CA SER A 437 6.03 -33.19 -10.99
C SER A 437 5.77 -32.25 -12.16
N VAL A 438 4.56 -31.69 -12.25
CA VAL A 438 4.14 -30.80 -13.33
C VAL A 438 5.00 -29.54 -13.36
N PHE A 439 5.31 -28.97 -12.19
CA PHE A 439 6.22 -27.81 -12.12
C PHE A 439 7.60 -28.16 -12.66
N LYS A 440 8.19 -29.28 -12.23
CA LYS A 440 9.52 -29.70 -12.68
C LYS A 440 9.57 -29.99 -14.18
N GLU A 441 8.55 -30.67 -14.71
CA GLU A 441 8.41 -30.98 -16.13
C GLU A 441 8.29 -29.73 -17.00
N GLU A 442 7.37 -28.82 -16.68
CA GLU A 442 7.10 -27.65 -17.52
C GLU A 442 8.21 -26.61 -17.47
N THR A 443 8.79 -26.40 -16.28
CA THR A 443 9.84 -25.40 -16.09
C THR A 443 11.23 -25.92 -16.43
N LYS A 444 11.37 -27.24 -16.65
CA LYS A 444 12.65 -27.94 -16.80
C LYS A 444 13.64 -27.61 -15.68
N CYS A 445 13.11 -27.40 -14.48
CA CYS A 445 13.88 -26.96 -13.32
C CYS A 445 14.85 -28.04 -12.85
N LYS A 446 16.12 -27.66 -12.68
CA LYS A 446 17.18 -28.52 -12.11
C LYS A 446 17.38 -28.32 -10.60
N SER A 447 16.87 -27.22 -10.05
CA SER A 447 16.94 -26.88 -8.62
C SER A 447 16.17 -27.87 -7.75
N SER A 448 16.59 -28.02 -6.50
CA SER A 448 15.88 -28.80 -5.49
C SER A 448 14.56 -28.10 -5.12
N LEU A 449 13.47 -28.87 -5.06
CA LEU A 449 12.15 -28.35 -4.69
C LEU A 449 11.90 -28.63 -3.20
N HIS A 450 11.70 -27.57 -2.42
CA HIS A 450 11.35 -27.65 -1.00
C HIS A 450 9.87 -27.36 -0.84
N LEU A 451 9.09 -28.39 -0.52
CA LEU A 451 7.67 -28.19 -0.21
C LEU A 451 7.54 -27.45 1.12
N THR A 452 6.87 -26.32 1.12
CA THR A 452 6.65 -25.45 2.28
C THR A 452 5.16 -25.27 2.50
N LEU A 453 4.68 -25.48 3.71
CA LEU A 453 3.31 -25.10 4.07
C LEU A 453 3.33 -23.77 4.80
N VAL A 454 2.39 -22.89 4.46
CA VAL A 454 2.10 -21.69 5.23
C VAL A 454 0.68 -21.84 5.78
N THR A 455 0.57 -22.04 7.08
CA THR A 455 -0.68 -22.39 7.76
C THR A 455 -1.03 -21.36 8.81
N THR A 456 -2.29 -21.35 9.24
CA THR A 456 -2.73 -20.54 10.39
C THR A 456 -2.12 -21.05 11.69
N TYR A 457 -2.33 -22.32 12.05
CA TYR A 457 -1.79 -22.92 13.27
C TYR A 457 -0.50 -23.69 12.96
N GLY A 458 -0.60 -24.95 12.60
CA GLY A 458 0.54 -25.76 12.18
C GLY A 458 0.14 -26.88 11.23
N MET A 459 0.92 -27.95 11.24
CA MET A 459 0.65 -29.17 10.49
C MET A 459 0.59 -30.35 11.46
N LYS A 460 -0.45 -31.17 11.34
CA LYS A 460 -0.56 -32.41 12.09
C LYS A 460 0.42 -33.45 11.53
N PHE A 461 1.33 -33.94 12.37
CA PHE A 461 2.27 -34.99 11.98
C PHE A 461 1.55 -36.31 11.73
N ASN A 462 1.74 -36.86 10.53
CA ASN A 462 1.16 -38.13 10.08
C ASN A 462 2.06 -38.78 9.01
N GLU A 463 1.65 -39.93 8.47
CA GLU A 463 2.42 -40.69 7.47
C GLU A 463 2.75 -39.91 6.17
N TYR A 464 2.01 -38.85 5.85
CA TYR A 464 2.22 -38.01 4.66
C TYR A 464 3.04 -36.74 4.94
N SER A 465 3.32 -36.44 6.21
CA SER A 465 3.97 -35.19 6.63
C SER A 465 5.45 -35.09 6.23
N GLY A 466 6.16 -36.21 6.08
CA GLY A 466 7.62 -36.25 5.88
C GLY A 466 8.14 -35.60 4.59
N ARG A 467 7.27 -35.23 3.64
CA ARG A 467 7.65 -34.52 2.41
C ARG A 467 7.75 -33.01 2.60
N VAL A 468 7.05 -32.47 3.59
CA VAL A 468 7.06 -31.04 3.91
C VAL A 468 8.38 -30.70 4.60
N GLN A 469 9.16 -29.81 3.99
CA GLN A 469 10.49 -29.42 4.49
C GLN A 469 10.41 -28.27 5.49
N SER A 470 9.34 -27.47 5.43
CA SER A 470 9.16 -26.32 6.31
C SER A 470 7.68 -26.02 6.50
N VAL A 471 7.30 -25.64 7.72
CA VAL A 471 5.96 -25.16 8.06
C VAL A 471 6.13 -23.77 8.66
N ILE A 472 5.44 -22.80 8.09
CA ILE A 472 5.35 -21.43 8.58
C ILE A 472 3.95 -21.24 9.13
N THR A 473 3.86 -20.61 10.29
CA THR A 473 2.59 -20.44 11.02
C THR A 473 2.10 -19.00 10.94
N MET A 474 0.88 -18.71 11.38
CA MET A 474 0.42 -17.33 11.44
C MET A 474 1.27 -16.48 12.38
N GLU A 475 1.80 -17.06 13.46
CA GLU A 475 2.65 -16.39 14.43
C GLU A 475 3.87 -15.74 13.77
N ASP A 476 4.44 -16.43 12.77
CA ASP A 476 5.57 -15.93 12.02
C ASP A 476 5.22 -14.69 11.19
N LEU A 477 3.97 -14.56 10.72
CA LEU A 477 3.51 -13.41 9.94
C LEU A 477 3.33 -12.14 10.77
N PHE A 478 3.25 -12.25 12.11
CA PHE A 478 3.16 -11.11 13.03
C PHE A 478 4.52 -10.54 13.43
N LYS A 479 5.63 -11.18 13.05
CA LYS A 479 6.99 -10.78 13.44
C LYS A 479 7.50 -9.55 12.68
#